data_AF-A0A6J8DTS6-F1
#
_entry.id   AF-A0A6J8DTS6-F1
#
_cell.length_a   1.000
_cell.length_b   1.000
_cell.length_c   1.000
_cell.angle_alpha   90.00
_cell.angle_beta   90.00
_cell.angle_gamma   90.00
#
_symmetry.space_group_name_H-M   'P 1'
#
loop_
_entity.id
_entity.type
_entity.pdbx_description
1 polymer ?
#
loop_
_entity_poly.entity_id
_entity_poly.type
_entity_poly.pdbx_seq_one_letter_code
_entity_poly.pdbx_strand_id
1 'polypeptide(L)'
;MKEWYFSTVEIIVKQHVFLQTITTGAKQQMLEVDGQCFRLVLENGKTITLMKKTISKSKKGDKISNYGNQILQLGLLFKDLIDMIHMPERVRGIRLLKLAMMYFKVYNNLSKYALEILRLPLHQLCTLSEKGSNEEFYSMFVNTGGKFDTHIPADRRMEYLVKEVKKTC
;
A
#
# COMPACT_ATOMS: atom_id res chain seq x y z
N MET A 1 -11.83 -16.38 4.52
CA MET A 1 -11.09 -16.27 3.24
C MET A 1 -9.84 -15.35 3.31
N LYS A 2 -9.74 -14.40 4.25
CA LYS A 2 -8.58 -13.48 4.34
C LYS A 2 -7.36 -14.07 5.09
N GLU A 3 -7.57 -14.96 6.06
CA GLU A 3 -6.48 -15.51 6.89
C GLU A 3 -5.51 -16.41 6.11
N TRP A 4 -6.03 -17.23 5.18
CA TRP A 4 -5.21 -18.11 4.36
C TRP A 4 -4.23 -17.35 3.46
N TYR A 5 -4.63 -16.18 2.95
CA TYR A 5 -3.75 -15.36 2.12
C TYR A 5 -2.56 -14.84 2.93
N PHE A 6 -2.81 -14.33 4.15
CA PHE A 6 -1.73 -13.83 5.02
C PHE A 6 -0.79 -14.95 5.48
N SER A 7 -1.31 -16.12 5.83
CA SER A 7 -0.48 -17.26 6.25
C SER A 7 0.42 -17.77 5.12
N THR A 8 -0.11 -17.81 3.90
CA THR A 8 0.64 -18.32 2.74
C THR A 8 1.75 -17.36 2.34
N VAL A 9 1.49 -16.05 2.41
CA VAL A 9 2.52 -15.02 2.15
C VAL A 9 3.62 -15.04 3.21
N GLU A 10 3.28 -15.23 4.50
CA GLU A 10 4.30 -15.35 5.56
C GLU A 10 5.20 -16.59 5.40
N ILE A 11 4.65 -17.73 4.96
CA ILE A 11 5.41 -18.97 4.74
C ILE A 11 6.41 -18.78 3.60
N ILE A 12 5.97 -18.18 2.48
CA ILE A 12 6.83 -17.93 1.32
C ILE A 12 7.96 -16.96 1.67
N VAL A 13 7.67 -15.90 2.42
CA VAL A 13 8.67 -14.93 2.88
C VAL A 13 9.70 -15.59 3.80
N LYS A 14 9.27 -16.48 4.71
CA LYS A 14 10.19 -17.20 5.60
C LYS A 14 11.08 -18.21 4.85
N GLN A 15 10.56 -18.90 3.85
CA GLN A 15 11.32 -19.92 3.10
C GLN A 15 12.29 -19.33 2.08
N HIS A 16 11.97 -18.20 1.44
CA HIS A 16 12.75 -17.71 0.29
C HIS A 16 13.60 -16.46 0.59
N VAL A 17 13.36 -15.74 1.69
CA VAL A 17 14.05 -14.47 1.98
C VAL A 17 15.15 -14.61 3.03
N PHE A 18 15.07 -15.58 3.94
CA PHE A 18 16.11 -15.81 4.95
C PHE A 18 16.96 -17.02 4.58
N LEU A 19 18.20 -16.78 4.16
CA LEU A 19 19.23 -17.81 4.05
C LEU A 19 19.39 -18.48 5.42
N GLN A 20 18.93 -19.72 5.55
CA GLN A 20 19.35 -20.58 6.65
C GLN A 20 20.85 -20.83 6.45
N THR A 21 21.67 -20.22 7.31
CA THR A 21 23.10 -20.51 7.36
C THR A 21 23.28 -21.99 7.68
N ILE A 22 23.59 -22.76 6.65
CA ILE A 22 24.18 -24.10 6.79
C ILE A 22 25.58 -23.87 7.36
N THR A 23 25.74 -24.00 8.67
CA THR A 23 27.06 -24.21 9.26
C THR A 23 27.34 -25.70 9.32
N THR A 24 28.28 -26.07 8.46
CA THR A 24 29.01 -27.32 8.34
C THR A 24 29.56 -27.81 9.67
N GLY A 25 29.66 -29.14 9.78
CA GLY A 25 30.06 -29.86 10.98
C GLY A 25 31.42 -29.46 11.55
N ALA A 26 31.44 -29.29 12.87
CA ALA A 26 32.62 -29.44 13.70
C ALA A 26 32.19 -30.10 15.02
N LYS A 27 33.05 -30.99 15.52
CA LYS A 27 32.83 -31.93 16.62
C LYS A 27 32.26 -31.27 17.88
N GLN A 28 31.23 -31.92 18.44
CA GLN A 28 30.55 -31.51 19.66
C GLN A 28 31.49 -31.57 20.88
N GLN A 29 31.69 -30.43 21.53
CA GLN A 29 32.00 -30.34 22.96
C GLN A 29 30.82 -29.60 23.60
N MET A 30 30.32 -30.09 24.74
CA MET A 30 29.03 -29.65 25.32
C MET A 30 28.97 -28.13 25.47
N LEU A 31 28.05 -27.55 24.71
CA LEU A 31 27.63 -26.16 24.80
C LEU A 31 26.30 -26.17 25.56
N GLU A 32 26.33 -25.84 26.85
CA GLU A 32 25.11 -25.43 27.53
C GLU A 32 24.76 -24.01 27.04
N VAL A 33 23.76 -23.96 26.16
CA VAL A 33 23.25 -22.71 25.58
C VAL A 33 22.06 -22.25 26.42
N ASP A 34 22.35 -21.65 27.57
CA ASP A 34 21.39 -20.73 28.20
C ASP A 34 21.45 -19.43 27.42
N GLY A 35 20.34 -19.02 26.82
CA GLY A 35 20.19 -18.08 25.69
C GLY A 35 20.82 -16.68 25.79
N GLN A 36 21.69 -16.40 26.77
CA GLN A 36 22.40 -15.14 26.95
C GLN A 36 23.90 -15.25 27.29
N CYS A 37 24.42 -16.44 27.59
CA CYS A 37 25.83 -16.64 27.95
C CYS A 37 26.39 -17.91 27.30
N PHE A 38 27.55 -17.82 26.64
CA PHE A 38 28.31 -19.00 26.27
C PHE A 38 29.29 -19.31 27.41
N ARG A 39 29.15 -20.48 28.03
CA ARG A 39 30.15 -21.02 28.96
C ARG A 39 30.99 -22.07 28.23
N LEU A 40 32.27 -21.78 28.06
CA LEU A 40 33.26 -22.73 27.55
C LEU A 40 34.07 -23.25 28.73
N VAL A 41 33.97 -24.55 29.00
CA VAL A 41 34.81 -25.26 29.97
C VAL A 41 35.98 -25.87 29.20
N LEU A 42 37.19 -25.37 29.43
CA LEU A 42 38.41 -25.91 28.85
C LEU A 42 38.86 -27.16 29.64
N GLU A 43 39.63 -28.05 29.02
CA GLU A 43 40.13 -29.31 29.64
C GLU A 43 40.96 -29.08 30.92
N ASN A 44 41.45 -27.85 31.13
CA ASN A 44 42.21 -27.44 32.32
C ASN A 44 41.33 -26.93 33.47
N GLY A 45 40.01 -27.16 33.43
CA GLY A 45 39.05 -26.75 34.47
C GLY A 45 38.78 -25.24 34.55
N LYS A 46 39.31 -24.43 33.63
CA LYS A 46 39.04 -22.99 33.54
C LYS A 46 37.79 -22.73 32.70
N THR A 47 36.89 -21.91 33.22
CA THR A 47 35.64 -21.53 32.55
C THR A 47 35.72 -20.11 32.01
N ILE A 48 35.45 -19.92 30.71
CA ILE A 48 35.33 -18.61 30.09
C ILE A 48 33.85 -18.33 29.84
N THR A 49 33.35 -17.24 30.42
CA THR A 49 31.96 -16.80 30.27
C THR A 49 31.90 -15.62 29.31
N LEU A 50 31.41 -15.85 28.10
CA LEU A 50 31.21 -14.81 27.09
C LEU A 50 29.77 -14.30 27.18
N MET A 51 29.59 -13.09 27.73
CA MET A 51 28.31 -12.40 27.72
C MET A 51 28.13 -11.68 26.38
N LYS A 52 27.06 -12.02 25.66
CA LYS A 52 26.70 -11.30 24.44
C LYS A 52 26.18 -9.91 24.84
N LYS A 53 27.02 -8.88 24.72
CA LYS A 53 26.57 -7.49 24.84
C LYS A 53 25.62 -7.22 23.68
N THR A 54 24.32 -7.32 23.92
CA THR A 54 23.28 -6.90 22.97
C THR A 54 23.37 -5.39 22.81
N ILE A 55 24.23 -4.96 21.89
CA ILE A 55 24.16 -3.62 21.33
C ILE A 55 22.81 -3.59 20.63
N SER A 56 21.80 -2.98 21.25
CA SER A 56 20.51 -2.71 20.64
C SER A 56 20.75 -1.76 19.47
N LYS A 57 21.13 -2.32 18.32
CA LYS A 57 21.03 -1.61 17.05
C LYS A 57 19.55 -1.26 16.94
N SER A 58 19.19 0.00 17.16
CA SER A 58 17.86 0.48 16.81
C SER A 58 17.64 0.05 15.37
N LYS A 59 16.66 -0.83 15.14
CA LYS A 59 16.38 -1.35 13.80
C LYS A 59 16.00 -0.15 12.94
N LYS A 60 16.96 0.42 12.20
CA LYS A 60 16.65 1.30 11.08
C LYS A 60 15.80 0.44 10.15
N GLY A 61 14.52 0.75 10.06
CA GLY A 61 13.56 -0.04 9.29
C GLY A 61 14.07 -0.31 7.88
N ASP A 62 13.81 -1.52 7.38
CA ASP A 62 14.28 -1.97 6.08
C ASP A 62 13.75 -1.05 4.98
N LYS A 63 14.64 -0.26 4.39
CA LYS A 63 14.30 0.72 3.34
C LYS A 63 13.63 0.05 2.14
N ILE A 64 14.08 -1.15 1.79
CA ILE A 64 13.56 -1.93 0.66
C ILE A 64 12.11 -2.37 0.93
N SER A 65 11.83 -2.88 2.14
CA SER A 65 10.49 -3.29 2.52
C SER A 65 9.53 -2.09 2.58
N ASN A 66 9.97 -0.97 3.15
CA ASN A 66 9.16 0.25 3.19
C ASN A 66 8.84 0.79 1.79
N TYR A 67 9.81 0.76 0.87
CA TYR A 67 9.59 1.17 -0.51
C TYR A 67 8.59 0.26 -1.23
N GLY A 68 8.73 -1.07 -1.08
CA GLY A 68 7.77 -2.04 -1.64
C GLY A 68 6.34 -1.81 -1.12
N ASN A 69 6.20 -1.56 0.18
CA ASN A 69 4.90 -1.25 0.79
C ASN A 69 4.30 0.06 0.24
N GLN A 70 5.11 1.09 0.00
CA GLN A 70 4.64 2.35 -0.59
C GLN A 70 4.11 2.16 -2.01
N ILE A 71 4.81 1.39 -2.85
CA ILE A 71 4.35 1.07 -4.21
C ILE A 71 3.03 0.32 -4.17
N LEU A 72 2.91 -0.69 -3.30
CA LEU A 72 1.67 -1.47 -3.18
C LEU A 72 0.49 -0.61 -2.70
N GLN A 73 0.73 0.29 -1.74
CA GLN A 73 -0.29 1.23 -1.27
C GLN A 73 -0.75 2.18 -2.38
N LEU A 74 0.20 2.73 -3.16
CA LEU A 74 -0.13 3.62 -4.27
C LEU A 74 -0.84 2.89 -5.40
N GLY A 75 -0.40 1.67 -5.74
CA GLY A 75 -1.02 0.84 -6.76
C GLY A 75 -2.44 0.44 -6.39
N LEU A 76 -2.70 0.13 -5.11
CA LEU A 76 -4.04 -0.14 -4.61
C LEU A 76 -4.94 1.09 -4.70
N LEU A 77 -4.46 2.26 -4.27
CA LEU A 77 -5.19 3.53 -4.41
C LEU A 77 -5.53 3.82 -5.88
N PHE A 78 -4.59 3.64 -6.79
CA PHE A 78 -4.81 3.87 -8.21
C PHE A 78 -5.87 2.92 -8.79
N LYS A 79 -5.80 1.63 -8.40
CA LYS A 79 -6.81 0.65 -8.80
C LYS A 79 -8.21 1.02 -8.27
N ASP A 80 -8.31 1.42 -7.01
CA ASP A 80 -9.59 1.84 -6.41
C ASP A 80 -10.17 3.09 -7.10
N LEU A 81 -9.31 4.02 -7.56
CA LEU A 81 -9.73 5.18 -8.35
C LEU A 81 -10.27 4.78 -9.72
N ILE A 82 -9.69 3.78 -10.38
CA ILE A 82 -10.21 3.25 -11.65
C ILE A 82 -11.55 2.55 -11.42
N ASP A 83 -11.64 1.71 -10.39
CA ASP A 83 -12.89 0.99 -10.05
C ASP A 83 -14.01 1.96 -9.65
N MET A 84 -13.66 3.15 -9.16
CA MET A 84 -14.61 4.24 -8.88
C MET A 84 -15.25 4.83 -10.14
N ILE A 85 -14.55 4.80 -11.28
CA ILE A 85 -15.09 5.29 -12.56
C ILE A 85 -16.22 4.38 -13.06
N HIS A 86 -16.04 3.07 -12.92
CA HIS A 86 -17.01 2.07 -13.37
C HIS A 86 -18.23 1.97 -12.44
N MET A 87 -18.00 2.14 -11.13
CA MET A 87 -19.04 2.16 -10.10
C MET A 87 -18.99 3.46 -9.29
N PRO A 88 -19.58 4.56 -9.79
CA PRO A 88 -19.51 5.84 -9.10
C PRO A 88 -20.33 5.78 -7.80
N GLU A 89 -19.66 5.99 -6.68
CA GLU A 89 -20.27 6.08 -5.35
C GLU A 89 -19.62 7.26 -4.64
N ARG A 90 -20.41 8.32 -4.37
CA ARG A 90 -19.88 9.60 -3.92
C ARG A 90 -19.10 9.49 -2.61
N VAL A 91 -19.62 8.76 -1.62
CA VAL A 91 -18.98 8.65 -0.30
C VAL A 91 -17.65 7.91 -0.41
N ARG A 92 -17.56 6.86 -1.25
CA ARG A 92 -16.29 6.21 -1.61
C ARG A 92 -15.37 7.15 -2.37
N GLY A 93 -15.86 7.87 -3.38
CA GLY A 93 -15.08 8.83 -4.16
C GLY A 93 -14.40 9.89 -3.29
N ILE A 94 -15.16 10.53 -2.39
CA ILE A 94 -14.63 11.53 -1.46
C ILE A 94 -13.60 10.93 -0.48
N ARG A 95 -13.81 9.70 0.00
CA ARG A 95 -12.83 9.00 0.84
C ARG A 95 -11.52 8.70 0.09
N LEU A 96 -11.61 8.24 -1.15
CA LEU A 96 -10.44 7.97 -1.99
C LEU A 96 -9.66 9.26 -2.29
N LEU A 97 -10.34 10.36 -2.59
CA LEU A 97 -9.70 11.66 -2.78
C LEU A 97 -9.00 12.16 -1.51
N LYS A 98 -9.60 11.95 -0.33
CA LYS A 98 -8.95 12.25 0.97
C LYS A 98 -7.69 11.42 1.18
N LEU A 99 -7.72 10.13 0.84
CA LEU A 99 -6.56 9.24 0.95
C LEU A 99 -5.44 9.66 -0.02
N ALA A 100 -5.80 10.01 -1.26
CA ALA A 100 -4.88 10.55 -2.26
C ALA A 100 -4.20 11.84 -1.78
N MET A 101 -4.96 12.77 -1.17
CA MET A 101 -4.39 13.99 -0.58
C MET A 101 -3.39 13.68 0.53
N MET A 102 -3.69 12.73 1.43
CA MET A 102 -2.74 12.33 2.48
C MET A 102 -1.46 11.78 1.87
N TYR A 103 -1.57 10.93 0.85
CA TYR A 103 -0.42 10.36 0.15
C TYR A 103 0.44 11.47 -0.48
N PHE A 104 -0.15 12.39 -1.25
CA PHE A 104 0.58 13.49 -1.87
C PHE A 104 1.14 14.52 -0.88
N LYS A 105 0.51 14.70 0.28
CA LYS A 105 1.01 15.60 1.33
C LYS A 105 2.26 15.07 2.02
N VAL A 106 2.38 13.75 2.20
CA VAL A 106 3.57 13.12 2.80
C VAL A 106 4.83 13.41 1.97
N TYR A 107 4.69 13.50 0.66
CA TYR A 107 5.78 13.88 -0.23
C TYR A 107 5.77 15.39 -0.48
N ASN A 108 6.67 16.12 0.17
CA ASN A 108 6.68 17.60 0.19
C ASN A 108 6.60 18.25 -1.22
N ASN A 109 7.18 17.60 -2.24
CA ASN A 109 7.17 18.07 -3.63
C ASN A 109 5.81 17.92 -4.35
N LEU A 110 4.91 17.08 -3.84
CA LEU A 110 3.62 16.77 -4.46
C LEU A 110 2.42 17.45 -3.77
N SER A 111 2.69 18.28 -2.75
CA SER A 111 1.67 19.03 -1.99
C SER A 111 0.76 19.91 -2.88
N LYS A 112 1.26 20.38 -4.02
CA LYS A 112 0.47 21.12 -5.03
C LYS A 112 -0.71 20.30 -5.57
N TYR A 113 -0.49 19.00 -5.83
CA TYR A 113 -1.55 18.11 -6.32
C TYR A 113 -2.59 17.84 -5.24
N ALA A 114 -2.17 17.76 -3.97
CA ALA A 114 -3.10 17.63 -2.86
C ALA A 114 -4.02 18.86 -2.76
N LEU A 115 -3.50 20.07 -2.98
CA LEU A 115 -4.30 21.30 -2.99
C LEU A 115 -5.26 21.37 -4.17
N GLU A 116 -4.87 20.89 -5.35
CA GLU A 116 -5.77 20.85 -6.49
C GLU A 116 -6.90 19.84 -6.27
N ILE A 117 -6.57 18.66 -5.75
CA ILE A 117 -7.55 17.63 -5.39
C ILE A 117 -8.52 18.15 -4.31
N LEU A 118 -8.06 18.96 -3.36
CA LEU A 118 -8.88 19.50 -2.27
C LEU A 118 -10.06 20.34 -2.76
N ARG A 119 -9.96 20.97 -3.93
CA ARG A 119 -11.01 21.86 -4.46
C ARG A 119 -12.35 21.14 -4.61
N LEU A 120 -12.32 19.93 -5.17
CA LEU A 120 -13.52 19.15 -5.45
C LEU A 120 -14.24 18.68 -4.17
N PRO A 121 -13.59 18.02 -3.18
CA PRO A 121 -14.20 17.68 -1.91
C PRO A 121 -14.69 18.89 -1.12
N LEU A 122 -13.99 20.03 -1.19
CA LEU A 122 -14.41 21.25 -0.48
C LEU A 122 -15.71 21.80 -1.07
N HIS A 123 -15.82 21.85 -2.40
CA HIS A 123 -17.05 22.23 -3.09
C HIS A 123 -18.22 21.29 -2.73
N GLN A 124 -17.95 19.99 -2.74
CA GLN A 124 -18.91 18.92 -2.50
C GLN A 124 -19.39 18.81 -1.04
N LEU A 125 -18.58 19.21 -0.07
CA LEU A 125 -18.90 19.09 1.36
C LEU A 125 -19.35 20.41 2.00
N CYS A 126 -18.80 21.54 1.57
CA CYS A 126 -18.99 22.82 2.25
C CYS A 126 -19.90 23.79 1.48
N THR A 127 -19.91 23.73 0.15
CA THR A 127 -20.61 24.71 -0.68
C THR A 127 -21.98 24.22 -1.14
N LEU A 128 -22.08 22.96 -1.54
CA LEU A 128 -23.31 22.40 -2.13
C LEU A 128 -24.23 21.77 -1.09
N SER A 129 -25.53 21.82 -1.38
CA SER A 129 -26.52 20.98 -0.70
C SER A 129 -26.29 19.50 -1.04
N GLU A 130 -26.76 18.60 -0.19
CA GLU A 130 -26.56 17.15 -0.41
C GLU A 130 -27.08 16.69 -1.78
N LYS A 131 -28.24 17.20 -2.19
CA LYS A 131 -28.82 16.92 -3.51
C LYS A 131 -27.94 17.44 -4.64
N GLY A 132 -27.55 18.72 -4.60
CA GLY A 132 -26.72 19.32 -5.64
C GLY A 132 -25.33 18.70 -5.73
N SER A 133 -24.77 18.30 -4.59
CA SER A 133 -23.50 17.59 -4.52
C SER A 133 -23.57 16.21 -5.19
N ASN A 134 -24.66 15.47 -4.97
CA ASN A 134 -24.88 14.19 -5.65
C ASN A 134 -25.03 14.40 -7.16
N GLU A 135 -25.85 15.34 -7.59
CA GLU A 135 -26.06 15.64 -9.02
C GLU A 135 -24.75 16.03 -9.71
N GLU A 136 -23.95 16.93 -9.12
CA GLU A 136 -22.65 17.32 -9.67
C GLU A 136 -21.70 16.10 -9.73
N PHE A 137 -21.65 15.28 -8.68
CA PHE A 137 -20.76 14.12 -8.64
C PHE A 137 -21.10 13.09 -9.74
N TYR A 138 -22.38 12.75 -9.85
CA TYR A 138 -22.83 11.77 -10.85
C TYR A 138 -22.77 12.33 -12.27
N SER A 139 -22.85 13.64 -12.47
CA SER A 139 -22.71 14.26 -13.79
C SER A 139 -21.34 14.05 -14.44
N MET A 140 -20.30 13.74 -13.65
CA MET A 140 -18.98 13.39 -14.16
C MET A 140 -18.94 12.05 -14.91
N PHE A 141 -19.97 11.21 -14.75
CA PHE A 141 -20.03 9.87 -15.30
C PHE A 141 -21.29 9.68 -16.15
N VAL A 142 -21.14 8.97 -17.26
CA VAL A 142 -22.25 8.62 -18.16
C VAL A 142 -22.36 7.10 -18.23
N ASN A 143 -23.55 6.58 -17.98
CA ASN A 143 -23.83 5.16 -18.18
C ASN A 143 -24.15 4.92 -19.66
N THR A 144 -23.27 4.22 -20.37
CA THR A 144 -23.45 3.94 -21.81
C THR A 144 -24.21 2.64 -22.06
N GLY A 145 -24.12 1.67 -21.15
CA GLY A 145 -24.67 0.32 -21.34
C GLY A 145 -25.96 0.03 -20.58
N GLY A 146 -26.46 0.98 -19.77
CA GLY A 146 -27.63 0.79 -18.90
C GLY A 146 -27.45 -0.27 -17.81
N LYS A 147 -26.26 -0.87 -17.71
CA LYS A 147 -25.88 -1.85 -16.69
C LYS A 147 -25.14 -1.14 -15.56
N PHE A 148 -25.00 -1.83 -14.43
CA PHE A 148 -24.39 -1.26 -13.21
C PHE A 148 -22.90 -0.90 -13.38
N ASP A 149 -22.17 -1.61 -14.24
CA ASP A 149 -20.71 -1.51 -14.38
C ASP A 149 -20.26 -0.82 -15.69
N THR A 150 -21.19 -0.15 -16.38
CA THR A 150 -20.95 0.43 -17.71
C THR A 150 -20.82 1.95 -17.69
N HIS A 151 -20.37 2.51 -16.57
CA HIS A 151 -20.08 3.94 -16.46
C HIS A 151 -18.75 4.29 -17.11
N ILE A 152 -18.74 5.42 -17.79
CA ILE A 152 -17.56 5.99 -18.46
C ILE A 152 -17.50 7.47 -18.06
N PRO A 153 -16.30 8.08 -17.94
CA PRO A 153 -16.20 9.52 -17.71
C PRO A 153 -16.90 10.31 -18.82
N ALA A 154 -17.66 11.34 -18.45
CA ALA A 154 -18.41 12.18 -19.38
C ALA A 154 -17.51 12.78 -20.47
N ASP A 155 -16.30 13.20 -20.10
CA ASP A 155 -15.30 13.74 -21.02
C ASP A 155 -14.91 12.73 -22.12
N ARG A 156 -14.68 11.47 -21.73
CA ARG A 156 -14.38 10.39 -22.68
C ARG A 156 -15.55 10.13 -23.63
N ARG A 157 -16.79 10.24 -23.15
CA ARG A 157 -17.98 10.14 -24.02
C ARG A 157 -18.05 11.29 -25.02
N MET A 158 -17.72 12.50 -24.59
CA MET A 158 -17.67 13.68 -25.44
C MET A 158 -16.61 13.54 -26.54
N GLU A 159 -15.43 13.00 -26.24
CA GLU A 159 -14.42 12.70 -27.26
C GLU A 159 -14.93 11.74 -28.34
N TYR A 160 -15.67 10.69 -27.94
CA TYR A 160 -16.27 9.76 -28.90
C TYR A 160 -17.30 10.45 -29.80
N LEU A 161 -18.15 11.31 -29.22
CA LEU A 161 -19.13 12.09 -30.00
C LEU A 161 -18.45 12.98 -31.04
N VAL A 162 -17.40 13.70 -30.64
CA VAL A 162 -16.65 14.58 -31.56
C VAL A 162 -16.01 13.76 -32.70
N LYS A 163 -15.47 12.57 -32.39
CA LYS A 163 -14.91 11.68 -33.41
C LYS A 163 -15.97 11.15 -34.38
N GLU A 164 -17.19 10.87 -33.91
CA GLU A 164 -18.30 10.43 -34.76
C GLU A 164 -18.75 11.56 -35.70
N VAL A 165 -18.95 12.77 -35.18
CA VAL A 165 -19.34 13.94 -36.00
C VAL A 165 -18.30 14.21 -37.09
N LYS A 166 -17.01 14.22 -36.74
CA LYS A 166 -15.90 14.43 -37.70
C LYS A 166 -15.79 13.36 -38.79
N LYS A 167 -16.32 12.15 -38.58
CA LYS A 167 -16.34 11.10 -39.62
C LYS A 167 -17.50 11.29 -40.60
N THR A 168 -18.53 12.04 -40.19
CA THR A 168 -19.78 12.20 -40.94
C THR A 168 -19.77 13.49 -41.78
N CYS A 169 -18.91 14.44 -41.44
CA CYS A 169 -18.60 15.65 -42.21
C CYS A 169 -17.33 15.47 -43.04
#